data_AF-A0A7K2P4Y2-F1
#
_entry.id   AF-A0A7K2P4Y2-F1
#
_cell.length_a   1.000
_cell.length_b   1.000
_cell.length_c   1.000
_cell.angle_alpha   90.00
_cell.angle_beta   90.00
_cell.angle_gamma   90.00
#
_symmetry.space_group_name_H-M   'P 1'
#
loop_
_entity.id
_entity.type
_entity.pdbx_description
1 polymer ?
#
loop_
_entity_poly.entity_id
_entity_poly.type
_entity_poly.pdbx_seq_one_letter_code
_entity_poly.pdbx_strand_id
1 'polypeptide(L)' 'MSQENSVQTRDENGYDYDVLVVGSGFGGSVSALRLTEKGYRVGVLEAGRRFTRESLP' A
#
# COMPACT_ATOMS: atom_id res chain seq x y z
N MET A 1 -30.58 11.40 23.22
CA MET A 1 -29.97 10.08 22.97
C MET A 1 -29.10 10.22 21.75
N SER A 2 -27.80 10.10 22.00
CA SER A 2 -26.71 10.31 21.06
C SER A 2 -26.59 9.15 20.09
N GLN A 3 -26.49 9.44 18.80
CA GLN A 3 -25.79 8.60 17.84
C GLN A 3 -25.08 9.56 16.88
N GLU A 4 -23.87 9.98 17.27
CA GLU A 4 -22.86 10.44 16.33
C GLU A 4 -22.44 9.22 15.51
N ASN A 5 -22.64 9.25 14.20
CA ASN A 5 -21.99 8.30 13.31
C ASN A 5 -21.40 9.09 12.15
N SER A 6 -20.28 9.76 12.43
CA SER A 6 -19.39 10.35 11.43
C SER A 6 -18.66 9.22 10.69
N VAL A 7 -19.35 8.59 9.75
CA VAL A 7 -18.67 7.74 8.75
C VAL A 7 -17.92 8.70 7.83
N GLN A 8 -16.61 8.77 8.03
CA GLN A 8 -15.68 9.57 7.24
C GLN A 8 -15.93 9.37 5.73
N THR A 9 -16.17 10.47 5.04
CA THR A 9 -16.14 10.59 3.58
C THR A 9 -14.84 10.00 3.05
N ARG A 10 -14.89 8.80 2.48
CA ARG A 10 -13.91 8.42 1.46
C ARG A 10 -14.23 9.26 0.24
N ASP A 11 -13.29 10.07 -0.23
CA ASP A 11 -13.47 10.88 -1.43
C ASP A 11 -14.04 10.01 -2.55
N GLU A 12 -15.19 10.38 -3.10
CA GLU A 12 -15.93 9.54 -4.06
C GLU A 12 -15.20 9.33 -5.40
N ASN A 13 -14.02 9.96 -5.57
CA ASN A 13 -13.06 9.78 -6.67
C ASN A 13 -11.60 9.60 -6.20
N GLY A 14 -11.36 9.38 -4.91
CA GLY A 14 -10.01 9.28 -4.34
C GLY A 14 -9.42 7.89 -4.55
N TYR A 15 -8.22 7.81 -5.15
CA TYR A 15 -7.47 6.56 -5.16
C TYR A 15 -7.07 6.15 -3.73
N ASP A 16 -7.10 4.84 -3.46
CA ASP A 16 -6.66 4.28 -2.17
C ASP A 16 -5.17 4.51 -1.90
N TYR A 17 -4.38 4.63 -2.96
CA TYR A 17 -2.94 4.87 -2.95
C TYR A 17 -2.59 6.14 -3.70
N ASP A 18 -1.58 6.84 -3.21
CA ASP A 18 -1.00 8.02 -3.89
C ASP A 18 0.05 7.59 -4.92
N VAL A 19 0.72 6.44 -4.69
CA VAL A 19 1.72 5.86 -5.59
C VAL A 19 1.56 4.35 -5.67
N LEU A 20 1.67 3.80 -6.89
CA LEU A 20 1.85 2.37 -7.13
C LEU A 20 3.28 2.07 -7.60
N VAL A 21 3.92 1.09 -6.96
CA VAL A 21 5.22 0.54 -7.35
C VAL A 21 5.00 -0.86 -7.93
N VAL A 22 5.45 -1.08 -9.16
CA VAL A 22 5.34 -2.38 -9.84
C VAL A 22 6.69 -3.09 -9.77
N GLY A 23 6.69 -4.26 -9.14
CA GLY A 23 7.85 -5.06 -8.80
C GLY A 23 8.31 -4.83 -7.36
N SER A 24 8.46 -5.91 -6.58
CA SER A 24 8.97 -5.88 -5.20
C SER A 24 10.45 -6.27 -5.10
N GLY A 25 11.20 -6.15 -6.20
CA GLY A 25 12.65 -6.31 -6.20
C GLY A 25 13.36 -5.23 -5.37
N PHE A 26 14.68 -5.17 -5.49
CA PHE A 26 15.49 -4.21 -4.71
C PHE A 26 15.06 -2.76 -4.91
N GLY A 27 14.99 -2.30 -6.17
CA GLY A 27 14.61 -0.93 -6.49
C GLY A 27 13.19 -0.58 -6.02
N GLY A 28 12.23 -1.46 -6.28
CA GLY A 28 10.83 -1.24 -5.88
C GLY A 28 10.66 -1.17 -4.36
N SER A 29 11.31 -2.06 -3.61
CA SER A 29 11.26 -2.06 -2.14
C SER A 29 11.89 -0.81 -1.54
N VAL A 30 13.03 -0.35 -2.06
CA VAL A 30 13.69 0.88 -1.60
C VAL A 30 12.83 2.10 -1.94
N SER A 31 12.28 2.19 -3.15
CA SER A 31 11.38 3.27 -3.54
C SER A 31 10.13 3.31 -2.66
N ALA A 32 9.50 2.15 -2.43
CA ALA A 32 8.32 2.05 -1.57
C ALA A 32 8.61 2.51 -0.14
N LEU A 33 9.74 2.11 0.43
CA LEU A 33 10.17 2.57 1.76
C LEU A 33 10.32 4.09 1.79
N ARG A 34 11.11 4.66 0.86
CA ARG A 34 11.39 6.12 0.88
C ARG A 34 10.14 6.96 0.63
N LEU A 35 9.24 6.51 -0.23
CA LEU A 35 7.96 7.19 -0.47
C LEU A 35 7.04 7.10 0.75
N THR A 36 7.02 5.95 1.42
CA THR A 36 6.25 5.77 2.67
C THR A 36 6.81 6.65 3.79
N GLU A 37 8.13 6.72 3.97
CA GLU A 37 8.79 7.63 4.94
C GLU A 37 8.47 9.10 4.68
N LYS A 38 8.24 9.48 3.41
CA LYS A 38 7.80 10.82 3.01
C LYS A 38 6.31 11.07 3.25
N GLY A 39 5.54 10.05 3.65
CA GLY A 39 4.13 10.16 4.00
C GLY A 39 3.15 9.81 2.89
N TYR A 40 3.60 9.22 1.79
CA TYR A 40 2.70 8.75 0.73
C TYR A 40 2.06 7.39 1.10
N ARG A 41 0.80 7.19 0.71
CA ARG A 41 0.14 5.88 0.70
C ARG A 41 0.63 5.09 -0.50
N VAL A 42 1.51 4.12 -0.29
CA VAL A 42 2.14 3.36 -1.38
C VAL A 42 1.57 1.95 -1.48
N GLY A 43 1.12 1.56 -2.68
CA GLY A 43 0.78 0.19 -3.01
C GLY A 43 1.91 -0.47 -3.80
N VAL A 44 2.23 -1.73 -3.51
CA VAL A 44 3.24 -2.51 -4.24
C VAL A 44 2.58 -3.71 -4.90
N LEU A 45 2.83 -3.89 -6.20
CA LEU A 45 2.31 -5.02 -6.99
C LEU A 45 3.47 -5.88 -7.46
N GLU A 46 3.39 -7.18 -7.27
CA GLU A 46 4.41 -8.15 -7.68
C GLU A 46 3.75 -9.33 -8.39
N ALA A 47 4.37 -9.82 -9.47
CA ALA A 47 3.86 -10.95 -10.24
C ALA A 47 4.19 -12.31 -9.59
N GLY A 48 5.28 -12.36 -8.83
CA GLY A 48 5.69 -13.54 -8.07
C GLY A 48 4.73 -13.90 -6.94
N ARG A 49 4.75 -15.19 -6.55
CA ARG A 49 4.05 -15.65 -5.35
C ARG A 49 4.68 -15.04 -4.10
N ARG A 50 3.86 -14.84 -3.07
CA ARG A 50 4.38 -14.52 -1.74
C ARG A 50 5.10 -15.74 -1.18
N PHE A 51 6.39 -15.60 -0.89
CA PHE A 51 7.17 -16.62 -0.19
C PHE A 51 7.22 -16.30 1.31
N THR A 52 6.69 -17.21 2.12
CA THR A 52 7.02 -17.31 3.55
C THR A 52 8.22 -18.24 3.73
N ARG A 53 8.81 -18.24 4.92
CA ARG A 53 9.97 -19.08 5.27
C ARG A 53 9.71 -20.57 5.04
N GLU A 54 8.50 -21.02 5.31
CA GLU A 54 8.04 -22.41 5.18
C GLU A 54 7.75 -22.79 3.74
N SER A 55 7.60 -21.79 2.86
CA SER A 55 7.27 -21.98 1.45
C SER A 55 8.47 -21.73 0.52
N LEU A 56 9.65 -21.44 1.09
CA LEU A 56 10.87 -21.32 0.32
C LEU A 56 11.17 -22.67 -0.37
N PRO A 57 11.57 -22.66 -1.65
CA PRO A 57 11.95 -23.87 -2.37
C PRO A 57 13.12 -24.61 -1.72
#